data_AF-A0AAP7QRY8-F1
#
_entry.id   AF-A0AAP7QRY8-F1
#
_cell.length_a   1.000
_cell.length_b   1.000
_cell.length_c   1.000
_cell.angle_alpha   90.00
_cell.angle_beta   90.00
_cell.angle_gamma   90.00
#
_symmetry.space_group_name_H-M   'P 1'
#
loop_
_entity.id
_entity.type
_entity.pdbx_description
1 polymer ?
#
loop_
_entity_poly.entity_id
_entity_poly.type
_entity_poly.pdbx_seq_one_letter_code
_entity_poly.pdbx_strand_id
1 'polypeptide(L)'
;MRRQKRAAVWLISFIAAICLSACQGKTNGIDVLIFSDMSKGMKDQLVEKAFQPKQETYSVHIFSAIPEKLLVEITSKEGDVMLVPEEMFRTYDDPDSFQLLEEMEIGDQAAGPYTVEDKKTGKTVDYAVQINKGKKKLNGYTFQLHRDMVAFIPVYADKTEEALSLMKQLRENQ
;
A
#
# COMPACT_ATOMS: atom_id res chain seq x y z
N MET A 1 -38.34 -40.43 -11.60
CA MET A 1 -36.91 -40.33 -12.00
C MET A 1 -36.56 -39.17 -12.97
N ARG A 2 -37.34 -38.85 -14.03
CA ARG A 2 -37.00 -37.74 -14.98
C ARG A 2 -37.03 -36.33 -14.39
N ARG A 3 -37.93 -36.04 -13.42
CA ARG A 3 -38.04 -34.72 -12.75
C ARG A 3 -36.85 -34.40 -11.84
N GLN A 4 -36.34 -35.39 -11.09
CA GLN A 4 -35.16 -35.22 -10.22
C GLN A 4 -33.87 -34.99 -11.01
N LYS A 5 -33.71 -35.64 -12.18
CA LYS A 5 -32.57 -35.37 -13.08
C LYS A 5 -32.57 -33.93 -13.61
N ARG A 6 -33.74 -33.37 -13.91
CA ARG A 6 -33.87 -31.97 -14.37
C ARG A 6 -33.57 -30.97 -13.25
N ALA A 7 -34.01 -31.25 -12.02
CA ALA A 7 -33.69 -30.44 -10.85
C ALA A 7 -32.18 -30.45 -10.53
N ALA A 8 -31.53 -31.62 -10.61
CA ALA A 8 -30.10 -31.74 -10.39
C ALA A 8 -29.27 -30.98 -11.43
N VAL A 9 -29.65 -31.04 -12.71
CA VAL A 9 -28.99 -30.26 -13.79
C VAL A 9 -29.15 -28.75 -13.56
N TRP A 10 -30.33 -28.32 -13.09
CA TRP A 10 -30.58 -26.91 -12.79
C TRP A 10 -29.73 -26.41 -11.60
N LEU A 11 -29.60 -27.24 -10.56
CA LEU A 11 -28.77 -26.95 -9.39
C LEU A 11 -27.28 -26.88 -9.72
N ILE A 12 -26.79 -27.79 -10.56
CA ILE A 12 -25.39 -27.77 -11.03
C ILE A 12 -25.13 -26.53 -11.90
N SER A 13 -26.08 -26.15 -12.76
CA SER A 13 -25.98 -24.93 -13.57
C SER A 13 -25.94 -23.66 -12.72
N PHE A 14 -26.69 -23.63 -11.61
CA PHE A 14 -26.71 -22.48 -10.69
C PHE A 14 -25.40 -22.39 -9.89
N ILE A 15 -24.87 -23.52 -9.43
CA ILE A 15 -23.56 -23.59 -8.74
C ILE A 15 -22.43 -23.18 -9.69
N ALA A 16 -22.45 -23.63 -10.95
CA ALA A 16 -21.47 -23.23 -11.95
C ALA A 16 -21.50 -21.71 -12.23
N ALA A 17 -22.70 -21.11 -12.28
CA ALA A 17 -22.86 -19.66 -12.44
C ALA A 17 -22.30 -18.87 -11.24
N ILE A 18 -22.44 -19.39 -10.02
CA ILE A 18 -21.85 -18.79 -8.80
C ILE A 18 -20.32 -18.95 -8.81
N CYS A 19 -19.79 -20.11 -9.21
CA CYS A 19 -18.34 -20.31 -9.31
C CYS A 19 -17.70 -19.42 -10.39
N LEU A 20 -18.40 -19.12 -11.49
CA LEU A 20 -17.93 -18.21 -12.53
C LEU A 20 -17.93 -16.74 -12.12
N SER A 21 -18.81 -16.34 -11.18
CA SER A 21 -18.84 -14.97 -10.63
C SER A 21 -17.87 -14.78 -9.46
N ALA A 22 -17.39 -15.86 -8.83
CA ALA A 22 -16.33 -15.82 -7.82
C ALA A 22 -14.91 -15.66 -8.42
N CYS A 23 -14.75 -15.83 -9.74
CA CYS A 23 -13.56 -15.40 -10.47
C CYS A 23 -13.70 -13.95 -10.96
N GLN A 24 -14.16 -13.05 -10.10
CA GLN A 24 -14.00 -11.62 -10.35
C GLN A 24 -12.59 -11.26 -9.88
N GLY A 25 -11.71 -11.07 -10.85
CA GLY A 25 -10.26 -11.13 -10.70
C GLY A 25 -9.73 -10.33 -9.53
N LYS A 26 -8.85 -10.98 -8.75
CA LYS A 26 -7.77 -10.26 -8.08
C LYS A 26 -7.06 -9.45 -9.15
N THR A 27 -7.27 -8.15 -9.14
CA THR A 27 -6.36 -7.21 -9.79
C THR A 27 -4.98 -7.50 -9.22
N ASN A 28 -4.01 -7.84 -10.05
CA ASN A 28 -2.64 -8.20 -9.63
C ASN A 28 -1.84 -6.97 -9.12
N GLY A 29 -2.52 -6.01 -8.48
CA GLY A 29 -1.93 -4.77 -7.99
C GLY A 29 -2.15 -4.59 -6.51
N ILE A 30 -1.27 -3.82 -5.89
CA ILE A 30 -1.32 -3.47 -4.46
C ILE A 30 -2.23 -2.27 -4.24
N ASP A 31 -2.87 -2.22 -3.08
CA ASP A 31 -3.66 -1.09 -2.63
C ASP A 31 -2.80 -0.06 -1.89
N VAL A 32 -2.73 1.16 -2.41
CA VAL A 32 -1.91 2.25 -1.89
C VAL A 32 -2.81 3.35 -1.35
N LEU A 33 -2.78 3.54 -0.04
CA LEU A 33 -3.57 4.56 0.64
C LEU A 33 -2.70 5.78 0.94
N ILE A 34 -3.08 6.94 0.42
CA ILE A 34 -2.35 8.20 0.61
C ILE A 34 -3.21 9.17 1.41
N PHE A 35 -2.70 9.63 2.55
CA PHE A 35 -3.37 10.60 3.41
C PHE A 35 -2.77 11.98 3.17
N SER A 36 -3.50 12.84 2.47
CA SER A 36 -2.98 14.15 2.09
C SER A 36 -4.07 15.17 1.78
N ASP A 37 -3.81 16.41 2.17
CA ASP A 37 -4.66 17.57 1.88
C ASP A 37 -4.38 18.18 0.49
N MET A 38 -3.90 17.36 -0.46
CA MET A 38 -3.70 17.78 -1.85
C MET A 38 -4.99 18.26 -2.50
N SER A 39 -4.88 19.27 -3.36
CA SER A 39 -6.00 19.70 -4.19
C SER A 39 -6.43 18.58 -5.14
N LYS A 40 -7.71 18.55 -5.52
CA LYS A 40 -8.26 17.54 -6.44
C LYS A 40 -7.43 17.43 -7.74
N GLY A 41 -7.06 18.56 -8.34
CA GLY A 41 -6.24 18.56 -9.56
C GLY A 41 -4.85 17.94 -9.38
N MET A 42 -4.24 18.09 -8.20
CA MET A 42 -2.96 17.46 -7.89
C MET A 42 -3.11 15.96 -7.61
N LYS A 43 -4.22 15.56 -6.95
CA LYS A 43 -4.58 14.14 -6.75
C LYS A 43 -4.70 13.41 -8.09
N ASP A 44 -5.51 13.96 -9.00
CA ASP A 44 -5.75 13.37 -10.31
C ASP A 44 -4.44 13.23 -11.11
N GLN A 45 -3.58 14.25 -11.08
CA GLN A 45 -2.27 14.20 -11.75
C GLN A 45 -1.31 13.18 -11.13
N LEU A 46 -1.28 13.05 -9.80
CA LEU A 46 -0.42 12.07 -9.13
C LEU A 46 -0.83 10.65 -9.53
N VAL A 47 -2.12 10.34 -9.48
CA VAL A 47 -2.65 9.03 -9.87
C VAL A 47 -2.38 8.74 -11.34
N GLU A 48 -2.70 9.68 -12.24
CA GLU A 48 -2.55 9.49 -13.68
C GLU A 48 -1.08 9.37 -14.12
N LYS A 49 -0.19 10.20 -13.56
CA LYS A 49 1.18 10.36 -14.06
C LYS A 49 2.22 9.58 -13.28
N ALA A 50 2.07 9.45 -11.96
CA ALA A 50 3.04 8.75 -11.11
C ALA A 50 2.66 7.28 -10.89
N PHE A 51 1.37 6.98 -10.78
CA PHE A 51 0.87 5.63 -10.52
C PHE A 51 0.21 4.96 -11.75
N GLN A 52 0.40 5.54 -12.94
CA GLN A 52 -0.10 5.12 -14.27
C GLN A 52 -1.03 3.89 -14.29
N PRO A 53 -2.33 4.06 -14.64
CA PRO A 53 -3.28 2.95 -14.71
C PRO A 53 -2.93 1.81 -15.69
N LYS A 54 -2.02 2.05 -16.65
CA LYS A 54 -1.63 1.06 -17.67
C LYS A 54 -0.72 -0.06 -17.13
N GLN A 55 -0.15 0.09 -15.94
CA GLN A 55 0.68 -0.96 -15.33
C GLN A 55 -0.11 -1.91 -14.41
N GLU A 56 -1.41 -1.68 -14.17
CA GLU A 56 -2.32 -2.52 -13.34
C GLU A 56 -1.79 -2.94 -11.95
N THR A 57 -0.63 -2.42 -11.51
CA THR A 57 0.07 -2.84 -10.29
C THR A 57 -0.29 -2.01 -9.07
N TYR A 58 -0.98 -0.88 -9.21
CA TYR A 58 -1.34 0.01 -8.09
C TYR A 58 -2.82 0.43 -8.17
N SER A 59 -3.58 0.14 -7.12
CA SER A 59 -4.86 0.80 -6.83
C SER A 59 -4.59 1.92 -5.84
N VAL A 60 -4.81 3.18 -6.21
CA VAL A 60 -4.43 4.33 -5.37
C VAL A 60 -5.65 5.06 -4.85
N HIS A 61 -5.76 5.16 -3.52
CA HIS A 61 -6.85 5.85 -2.83
C HIS A 61 -6.29 7.01 -2.02
N ILE A 62 -6.77 8.24 -2.27
CA ILE A 62 -6.25 9.44 -1.61
C ILE A 62 -7.29 10.06 -0.68
N PHE A 63 -7.07 9.91 0.62
CA PHE A 63 -7.91 10.46 1.68
C PHE A 63 -7.40 11.81 2.19
N SER A 64 -8.27 12.55 2.88
CA SER A 64 -7.85 13.70 3.68
C SER A 64 -6.97 13.25 4.83
N ALA A 65 -6.01 14.10 5.23
CA ALA A 65 -5.07 13.77 6.29
C ALA A 65 -5.69 13.98 7.68
N ILE A 66 -6.65 13.12 8.05
CA ILE A 66 -7.27 13.08 9.38
C ILE A 66 -6.93 11.76 10.12
N PRO A 67 -6.46 11.80 11.38
CA PRO A 67 -6.05 10.59 12.12
C PRO A 67 -7.15 9.53 12.26
N GLU A 68 -8.41 9.95 12.36
CA GLU A 68 -9.55 9.04 12.52
C GLU A 68 -9.76 8.17 11.27
N LYS A 69 -9.56 8.74 10.07
CA LYS A 69 -9.67 7.95 8.83
C LYS A 69 -8.55 6.91 8.76
N LEU A 70 -7.33 7.27 9.17
CA LEU A 70 -6.21 6.32 9.19
C LEU A 70 -6.52 5.12 10.10
N LEU A 71 -7.06 5.39 11.30
CA LEU A 71 -7.47 4.34 12.23
C LEU A 71 -8.55 3.42 11.64
N VAL A 72 -9.52 3.99 10.92
CA VAL A 72 -10.57 3.21 10.25
C VAL A 72 -9.98 2.26 9.20
N GLU A 73 -9.04 2.72 8.36
CA GLU A 73 -8.45 1.84 7.33
C GLU A 73 -7.59 0.74 7.95
N ILE A 74 -6.77 1.07 8.94
CA ILE A 74 -5.93 0.10 9.67
C ILE A 74 -6.80 -0.98 10.34
N THR A 75 -7.87 -0.57 11.03
CA THR A 75 -8.76 -1.52 11.72
C THR A 75 -9.60 -2.34 10.76
N SER A 76 -9.90 -1.81 9.58
CA SER A 76 -10.58 -2.52 8.50
C SER A 76 -9.64 -3.44 7.71
N LYS A 77 -8.33 -3.38 7.97
CA LYS A 77 -7.28 -4.11 7.26
C LYS A 77 -7.27 -3.80 5.75
N GLU A 78 -7.51 -2.55 5.41
CA GLU A 78 -7.46 -2.06 4.03
C GLU A 78 -6.10 -1.40 3.75
N GLY A 79 -5.65 -1.43 2.49
CA GLY A 79 -4.35 -0.90 2.08
C GLY A 79 -3.18 -1.84 2.36
N ASP A 80 -2.36 -2.03 1.33
CA ASP A 80 -1.10 -2.76 1.41
C ASP A 80 0.07 -1.81 1.76
N VAL A 81 0.03 -0.58 1.23
CA VAL A 81 1.02 0.46 1.52
C VAL A 81 0.29 1.73 1.94
N MET A 82 0.71 2.32 3.07
CA MET A 82 0.16 3.58 3.57
C MET A 82 1.20 4.69 3.46
N LEU A 83 0.80 5.84 2.94
CA LEU A 83 1.58 7.07 2.91
C LEU A 83 0.84 8.13 3.73
N VAL A 84 1.40 8.52 4.86
CA VAL A 84 0.75 9.44 5.81
C VAL A 84 1.68 10.60 6.16
N PRO A 85 1.16 11.76 6.60
CA PRO A 85 2.01 12.82 7.14
C PRO A 85 2.80 12.30 8.34
N GLU A 86 4.06 12.72 8.47
CA GLU A 86 4.92 12.25 9.54
C GLU A 86 4.34 12.53 10.94
N GLU A 87 3.69 13.67 11.14
CA GLU A 87 3.03 14.01 12.40
C GLU A 87 1.91 13.02 12.77
N MET A 88 1.24 12.44 11.78
CA MET A 88 0.20 11.45 11.98
C MET A 88 0.81 10.08 12.25
N PHE A 89 1.85 9.70 11.51
CA PHE A 89 2.58 8.44 11.71
C PHE A 89 3.08 8.30 13.15
N ARG A 90 3.70 9.35 13.69
CA ARG A 90 4.27 9.38 15.06
C ARG A 90 3.25 9.07 16.16
N THR A 91 1.96 9.26 15.92
CA THR A 91 0.90 8.92 16.89
C THR A 91 0.66 7.42 16.97
N TYR A 92 0.99 6.69 15.91
CA TYR A 92 0.80 5.25 15.75
C TYR A 92 2.13 4.50 15.53
N ASP A 93 3.25 5.14 15.87
CA ASP A 93 4.59 4.61 15.64
C ASP A 93 4.89 3.45 16.60
N ASP A 94 4.51 2.26 16.15
CA ASP A 94 4.74 0.98 16.80
C ASP A 94 5.38 0.02 15.80
N PRO A 95 6.70 -0.20 15.87
CA PRO A 95 7.42 -1.08 14.93
C PRO A 95 6.83 -2.48 14.82
N ASP A 96 6.22 -3.02 15.88
CA ASP A 96 5.60 -4.35 15.88
C ASP A 96 4.30 -4.40 15.05
N SER A 97 3.73 -3.24 14.72
CA SER A 97 2.54 -3.09 13.87
C SER A 97 2.86 -2.97 12.38
N PHE A 98 4.13 -3.01 11.98
CA PHE A 98 4.58 -2.83 10.60
C PHE A 98 5.46 -3.99 10.11
N GLN A 99 5.53 -4.16 8.79
CA GLN A 99 6.46 -5.09 8.16
C GLN A 99 7.87 -4.48 8.14
N LEU A 100 8.87 -5.25 8.60
CA LEU A 100 10.28 -4.89 8.47
C LEU A 100 10.68 -4.88 6.98
N LEU A 101 11.53 -3.96 6.56
CA LEU A 101 11.92 -3.77 5.15
C LEU A 101 13.32 -4.34 4.88
N GLU A 102 13.58 -5.56 5.35
CA GLU A 102 14.86 -6.30 5.21
C GLU A 102 15.33 -6.37 3.75
N GLU A 103 14.40 -6.50 2.81
CA GLU A 103 14.68 -6.65 1.38
C GLU A 103 15.07 -5.33 0.69
N MET A 104 15.15 -4.23 1.46
CA MET A 104 15.54 -2.90 1.02
C MET A 104 16.99 -2.53 1.34
N GLU A 105 17.86 -3.51 1.63
CA GLU A 105 19.31 -3.30 1.83
C GLU A 105 19.93 -2.46 0.67
N ILE A 106 20.07 -1.15 0.86
CA ILE A 106 20.82 -0.23 -0.01
C ILE A 106 22.05 0.21 0.77
N GLY A 107 23.13 -0.58 0.64
CA GLY A 107 24.29 -0.47 1.52
C GLY A 107 23.94 -0.84 2.96
N ASP A 108 24.94 -1.22 3.76
CA ASP A 108 24.75 -1.68 5.15
C ASP A 108 24.30 -0.58 6.14
N GLN A 109 23.47 0.38 5.71
CA GLN A 109 23.00 1.49 6.51
C GLN A 109 21.49 1.67 6.38
N ALA A 110 20.81 1.71 7.52
CA ALA A 110 19.48 2.26 7.63
C ALA A 110 19.44 3.68 7.07
N ALA A 111 18.41 4.01 6.28
CA ALA A 111 18.32 5.31 5.61
C ALA A 111 17.52 6.36 6.38
N GLY A 112 16.86 6.00 7.48
CA GLY A 112 15.93 6.91 8.15
C GLY A 112 15.84 6.74 9.67
N PRO A 113 15.02 7.58 10.32
CA PRO A 113 14.80 7.54 11.76
C PRO A 113 13.93 6.35 12.21
N TYR A 114 13.29 5.65 11.28
CA TYR A 114 12.31 4.59 11.55
C TYR A 114 12.94 3.21 11.41
N THR A 115 13.77 2.85 12.38
CA THR A 115 14.55 1.61 12.40
C THR A 115 14.38 0.83 13.68
N VAL A 116 14.56 -0.49 13.58
CA VAL A 116 14.56 -1.41 14.73
C VAL A 116 15.64 -2.47 14.54
N GLU A 117 16.14 -3.02 15.64
CA GLU A 117 16.99 -4.21 15.58
C GLU A 117 16.11 -5.45 15.33
N ASP A 118 16.31 -6.12 14.20
CA ASP A 118 15.66 -7.40 13.94
C ASP A 118 16.22 -8.46 14.90
N LYS A 119 15.36 -8.97 15.78
CA LYS A 119 15.71 -9.99 16.77
C LYS A 119 16.21 -11.30 16.16
N LYS A 120 15.91 -11.59 14.88
CA LYS A 120 16.36 -12.81 14.20
C LYS A 120 17.77 -12.67 13.65
N THR A 121 18.08 -11.55 13.03
CA THR A 121 19.36 -11.33 12.33
C THR A 121 20.35 -10.47 13.13
N GLY A 122 19.90 -9.74 14.13
CA GLY A 122 20.68 -8.75 14.90
C GLY A 122 21.02 -7.50 14.09
N LYS A 123 20.44 -7.31 12.91
CA LYS A 123 20.67 -6.16 12.04
C LYS A 123 19.68 -5.04 12.33
N THR A 124 20.12 -3.80 12.18
CA THR A 124 19.21 -2.64 12.15
C THR A 124 18.51 -2.58 10.79
N VAL A 125 17.18 -2.62 10.82
CA VAL A 125 16.33 -2.65 9.63
C VAL A 125 15.29 -1.54 9.69
N ASP A 126 14.97 -0.95 8.54
CA ASP A 126 13.91 0.04 8.44
C ASP A 126 12.54 -0.65 8.56
N TYR A 127 11.58 -0.08 9.28
CA TYR A 127 10.17 -0.52 9.25
C TYR A 127 9.25 0.49 8.56
N ALA A 128 9.77 1.68 8.26
CA ALA A 128 9.07 2.71 7.50
C ALA A 128 10.08 3.56 6.71
N VAL A 129 9.60 4.21 5.66
CA VAL A 129 10.39 5.10 4.79
C VAL A 129 9.93 6.53 5.00
N GLN A 130 10.79 7.37 5.57
CA GLN A 130 10.56 8.81 5.60
C GLN A 130 10.77 9.41 4.21
N ILE A 131 9.89 10.30 3.78
CA ILE A 131 9.95 11.05 2.53
C ILE A 131 9.88 12.53 2.89
N ASN A 132 11.02 13.22 2.80
CA ASN A 132 11.10 14.62 3.20
C ASN A 132 10.22 15.54 2.33
N LYS A 133 9.82 16.69 2.83
CA LYS A 133 9.19 17.75 2.04
C LYS A 133 10.16 18.24 0.97
N GLY A 134 9.60 18.81 -0.10
CA GLY A 134 10.40 19.29 -1.22
C GLY A 134 9.94 18.71 -2.55
N LYS A 135 10.80 18.89 -3.57
CA LYS A 135 10.56 18.37 -4.90
C LYS A 135 10.88 16.88 -4.94
N LYS A 136 9.88 16.06 -5.26
CA LYS A 136 9.97 14.61 -5.32
C LYS A 136 9.69 14.11 -6.72
N LYS A 137 10.23 12.93 -7.03
CA LYS A 137 10.03 12.25 -8.30
C LYS A 137 9.53 10.84 -8.03
N LEU A 138 8.52 10.41 -8.77
CA LEU A 138 8.02 9.03 -8.73
C LEU A 138 7.64 8.64 -10.16
N ASN A 139 8.18 7.53 -10.66
CA ASN A 139 7.96 7.04 -12.02
C ASN A 139 8.09 8.12 -13.12
N GLY A 140 9.10 9.00 -12.98
CA GLY A 140 9.33 10.09 -13.95
C GLY A 140 8.49 11.34 -13.74
N TYR A 141 7.38 11.27 -12.98
CA TYR A 141 6.58 12.42 -12.61
C TYR A 141 7.20 13.16 -11.43
N THR A 142 7.17 14.49 -11.47
CA THR A 142 7.73 15.36 -10.45
C THR A 142 6.62 16.11 -9.73
N PHE A 143 6.63 16.10 -8.41
CA PHE A 143 5.64 16.77 -7.56
C PHE A 143 6.29 17.46 -6.37
N GLN A 144 5.56 18.37 -5.73
CA GLN A 144 6.03 19.11 -4.56
C GLN A 144 5.30 18.60 -3.30
N LEU A 145 6.06 18.03 -2.37
CA LEU A 145 5.58 17.77 -1.02
C LEU A 145 5.76 19.01 -0.16
N HIS A 146 4.71 19.36 0.59
CA HIS A 146 4.69 20.53 1.47
C HIS A 146 5.02 20.19 2.92
N ARG A 147 5.03 18.90 3.27
CA ARG A 147 5.37 18.35 4.58
C ARG A 147 6.03 16.99 4.40
N ASP A 148 6.72 16.55 5.45
CA ASP A 148 7.34 15.23 5.50
C ASP A 148 6.25 14.17 5.57
N MET A 149 6.46 13.08 4.85
CA MET A 149 5.55 11.94 4.78
C MET A 149 6.28 10.69 5.25
N VAL A 150 5.55 9.68 5.70
CA VAL A 150 6.07 8.36 6.03
C VAL A 150 5.28 7.32 5.25
N ALA A 151 6.00 6.45 4.57
CA ALA A 151 5.45 5.27 3.93
C ALA A 151 5.72 4.02 4.78
N PHE A 152 4.75 3.15 4.93
CA PHE A 152 4.90 1.89 5.67
C PHE A 152 3.97 0.80 5.12
N ILE A 153 4.30 -0.45 5.42
CA ILE A 153 3.48 -1.63 5.09
C ILE A 153 2.92 -2.16 6.43
N PRO A 154 1.59 -2.16 6.65
CA PRO A 154 1.00 -2.70 7.87
C PRO A 154 1.30 -4.20 8.05
N VAL A 155 1.41 -4.67 9.30
CA VAL A 155 1.70 -6.09 9.59
C VAL A 155 0.67 -7.07 9.02
N TYR A 156 -0.58 -6.63 8.82
CA TYR A 156 -1.63 -7.46 8.23
C TYR A 156 -1.55 -7.57 6.71
N ALA A 157 -0.84 -6.66 6.05
CA ALA A 157 -0.75 -6.61 4.60
C ALA A 157 0.26 -7.64 4.07
N ASP A 158 0.00 -8.14 2.87
CA ASP A 158 0.94 -9.00 2.17
C ASP A 158 2.12 -8.14 1.71
N LYS A 159 3.33 -8.47 2.16
CA LYS A 159 4.56 -7.82 1.70
C LYS A 159 4.91 -8.34 0.30
N THR A 160 4.27 -7.79 -0.74
CA THR A 160 4.51 -8.22 -2.13
C THR A 160 5.75 -7.56 -2.75
N GLU A 161 6.20 -8.09 -3.90
CA GLU A 161 7.31 -7.51 -4.65
C GLU A 161 7.00 -6.08 -5.13
N GLU A 162 5.76 -5.81 -5.51
CA GLU A 162 5.28 -4.49 -5.92
C GLU A 162 5.32 -3.50 -4.77
N ALA A 163 4.88 -3.90 -3.57
CA ALA A 163 4.92 -3.06 -2.38
C ALA A 163 6.37 -2.69 -2.02
N LEU A 164 7.27 -3.68 -2.01
CA LEU A 164 8.70 -3.45 -1.79
C LEU A 164 9.33 -2.57 -2.86
N SER A 165 8.96 -2.76 -4.13
CA SER A 165 9.43 -1.94 -5.26
C SER A 165 9.03 -0.48 -5.09
N LEU A 166 7.77 -0.22 -4.71
CA LEU A 166 7.30 1.12 -4.40
C LEU A 166 8.08 1.73 -3.23
N MET A 167 8.26 0.99 -2.14
CA MET A 167 9.02 1.46 -0.97
C MET A 167 10.47 1.82 -1.32
N LYS A 168 11.14 1.01 -2.17
CA LYS A 168 12.49 1.31 -2.70
C LYS A 168 12.52 2.61 -3.49
N GLN A 169 11.58 2.81 -4.41
CA GLN A 169 11.49 4.05 -5.18
C GLN A 169 11.27 5.27 -4.28
N LEU A 170 10.43 5.14 -3.25
CA LEU A 170 10.18 6.24 -2.31
C LEU A 170 11.43 6.58 -1.49
N ARG A 171 12.21 5.58 -1.08
CA ARG A 171 13.48 5.75 -0.35
C ARG A 171 14.55 6.44 -1.20
N GLU A 172 14.69 6.05 -2.47
CA GLU A 172 15.66 6.68 -3.38
C GLU A 172 15.38 8.17 -3.65
N ASN A 173 14.15 8.62 -3.36
CA ASN A 173 13.72 10.00 -3.54
C ASN A 173 13.70 10.81 -2.23
N GLN A 174 14.44 10.41 -1.19
CA GLN A 174 14.57 11.13 0.09
C GLN A 174 15.09 12.56 -0.01
#